data_AF-A0A8J5Q4Y0-F1
#
_entry.id   AF-A0A8J5Q4Y0-F1
#
_cell.length_a   1.000
_cell.length_b   1.000
_cell.length_c   1.000
_cell.angle_alpha   90.00
_cell.angle_beta   90.00
_cell.angle_gamma   90.00
#
_symmetry.space_group_name_H-M   'P 1'
#
loop_
_entity.id
_entity.type
_entity.pdbx_description
1 polymer ?
#
loop_
_entity_poly.entity_id
_entity_poly.type
_entity_poly.pdbx_seq_one_letter_code
_entity_poly.pdbx_strand_id
1 'polypeptide(L)'
;MDKTKYEKGLNDLSLNSIYAQLPETGRASVGIWREAFITEFPRLETNYSGLDYLPGLAKLPGASFPEHTLSAYWGAARDRIPSSAYDLFPPSNPTPPVTFPPGVGQYLIGTNAENLAHIRSGQFWENCGQQEADSYDKKLEPTLHSGLQYLWDNSPDTGALGLRYLRNQDPSVEETRSRKESCGAGFFANLEALETWAKSHKSHLAIYRGALAHYKTFGDARKFRTWHEVSVMRAGDARFEYLNCVPETGVIRGVTLKAENLQ
;
A
#
# COMPACT_ATOMS: atom_id res chain seq x y z
N MET A 1 8.77 -17.04 6.81
CA MET A 1 7.82 -17.54 5.80
C MET A 1 8.57 -18.49 4.87
N ASP A 2 7.97 -19.58 4.40
CA ASP A 2 8.63 -20.57 3.54
C ASP A 2 8.70 -20.05 2.09
N LYS A 3 9.92 -19.79 1.59
CA LYS A 3 10.19 -19.31 0.23
C LYS A 3 9.62 -20.24 -0.84
N THR A 4 9.70 -21.55 -0.61
CA THR A 4 9.19 -22.57 -1.55
C THR A 4 7.68 -22.49 -1.68
N LYS A 5 6.98 -22.33 -0.55
CA LYS A 5 5.52 -22.15 -0.53
C LYS A 5 5.10 -20.86 -1.22
N TYR A 6 5.87 -19.78 -1.04
CA TYR A 6 5.66 -18.51 -1.74
C TYR A 6 5.80 -18.67 -3.26
N GLU A 7 6.91 -19.25 -3.73
CA GLU A 7 7.16 -19.47 -5.16
C GLU A 7 6.11 -20.37 -5.81
N LYS A 8 5.70 -21.45 -5.12
CA LYS A 8 4.62 -22.31 -5.58
C LYS A 8 3.30 -21.53 -5.73
N GLY A 9 2.94 -20.74 -4.72
CA GLY A 9 1.73 -19.91 -4.77
C GLY A 9 1.75 -18.90 -5.91
N LEU A 10 2.92 -18.33 -6.24
CA LEU A 10 3.07 -17.47 -7.42
C LEU A 10 2.87 -18.23 -8.74
N ASN A 11 3.31 -19.48 -8.83
CA ASN A 11 3.08 -20.27 -10.05
C ASN A 11 1.59 -20.59 -10.24
N ASP A 12 0.89 -20.93 -9.16
CA ASP A 12 -0.56 -21.18 -9.16
C ASP A 12 -1.35 -19.91 -9.56
N LEU A 13 -0.80 -18.72 -9.30
CA LEU A 13 -1.36 -17.40 -9.65
C LEU A 13 -0.80 -16.84 -10.97
N SER A 14 -0.52 -17.70 -11.95
CA SER A 14 -0.09 -17.27 -13.29
C SER A 14 -1.17 -16.45 -14.00
N LEU A 15 -0.87 -15.18 -14.33
CA LEU A 15 -1.83 -14.31 -15.01
C LEU A 15 -2.26 -14.87 -16.37
N ASN A 16 -1.33 -15.40 -17.17
CA ASN A 16 -1.68 -16.01 -18.47
C ASN A 16 -2.67 -17.16 -18.32
N SER A 17 -2.46 -18.02 -17.31
CA SER A 17 -3.38 -19.15 -17.04
C SER A 17 -4.76 -18.65 -16.63
N ILE A 18 -4.82 -17.68 -15.70
CA ILE A 18 -6.09 -17.10 -15.21
C ILE A 18 -6.83 -16.41 -16.36
N TYR A 19 -6.13 -15.64 -17.17
CA TYR A 19 -6.73 -14.90 -18.29
C TYR A 19 -7.26 -15.79 -19.39
N ALA A 20 -6.53 -16.87 -19.72
CA ALA A 20 -6.98 -17.86 -20.70
C ALA A 20 -8.25 -18.59 -20.27
N GLN A 21 -8.49 -18.71 -18.96
CA GLN A 21 -9.69 -19.33 -18.39
C GLN A 21 -10.92 -18.40 -18.36
N LEU A 22 -10.74 -17.09 -18.58
CA LEU A 22 -11.87 -16.16 -18.64
C LEU A 22 -12.77 -16.47 -19.87
N PRO A 23 -14.10 -16.30 -19.77
CA PRO A 23 -14.99 -16.44 -20.93
C PRO A 23 -14.55 -15.55 -22.09
N GLU A 24 -14.54 -16.07 -23.32
CA GLU A 24 -14.13 -15.28 -24.51
C GLU A 24 -14.92 -13.99 -24.65
N THR A 25 -16.24 -14.07 -24.44
CA THR A 25 -17.11 -12.90 -24.35
C THR A 25 -16.72 -12.05 -23.15
N GLY A 26 -16.15 -10.87 -23.42
CA GLY A 26 -15.73 -9.92 -22.39
C GLY A 26 -14.28 -10.08 -21.91
N ARG A 27 -13.55 -11.15 -22.30
CA ARG A 27 -12.13 -11.33 -21.92
C ARG A 27 -11.29 -10.08 -22.22
N ALA A 28 -11.44 -9.53 -23.43
CA ALA A 28 -10.70 -8.34 -23.87
C ALA A 28 -11.02 -7.06 -23.06
N SER A 29 -12.09 -7.04 -22.27
CA SER A 29 -12.45 -5.91 -21.40
C SER A 29 -11.90 -6.06 -19.97
N VAL A 30 -11.26 -7.17 -19.64
CA VAL A 30 -10.72 -7.44 -18.30
C VAL A 30 -9.21 -7.23 -18.30
N GLY A 31 -8.71 -6.40 -17.40
CA GLY A 31 -7.29 -6.34 -17.06
C GLY A 31 -7.04 -7.11 -15.76
N ILE A 32 -5.97 -7.90 -15.71
CA ILE A 32 -5.52 -8.57 -14.49
C ILE A 32 -4.07 -8.22 -14.20
N TRP A 33 -3.71 -8.11 -12.93
CA TRP A 33 -2.36 -7.72 -12.54
C TRP A 33 -1.92 -8.47 -11.28
N ARG A 34 -0.61 -8.46 -11.06
CA ARG A 34 0.05 -8.95 -9.85
C ARG A 34 1.20 -8.03 -9.49
N GLU A 35 1.16 -7.52 -8.27
CA GLU A 35 2.25 -6.76 -7.66
C GLU A 35 2.67 -7.52 -6.40
N ALA A 36 3.75 -8.29 -6.49
CA ALA A 36 4.25 -9.11 -5.39
C ALA A 36 5.66 -8.66 -5.03
N PHE A 37 6.03 -8.70 -3.76
CA PHE A 37 7.37 -8.37 -3.32
C PHE A 37 7.77 -9.12 -2.08
N ILE A 38 9.07 -9.19 -1.85
CA ILE A 38 9.68 -9.63 -0.59
C ILE A 38 10.32 -8.43 0.10
N THR A 39 10.48 -8.52 1.42
CA THR A 39 11.21 -7.51 2.19
C THR A 39 12.00 -8.21 3.27
N GLU A 40 13.27 -7.85 3.40
CA GLU A 40 14.11 -8.27 4.52
C GLU A 40 13.49 -7.76 5.83
N PHE A 41 13.39 -8.61 6.86
CA PHE A 41 12.86 -8.21 8.17
C PHE A 41 13.45 -6.89 8.72
N PRO A 42 14.77 -6.62 8.66
CA PRO A 42 15.31 -5.36 9.15
C PRO A 42 15.02 -4.13 8.27
N ARG A 43 14.38 -4.30 7.09
CA ARG A 43 13.96 -3.21 6.20
C ARG A 43 12.44 -2.97 6.21
N LEU A 44 11.77 -3.48 7.23
CA LEU A 44 10.34 -3.39 7.44
C LEU A 44 10.06 -2.77 8.81
N GLU A 45 8.98 -1.99 8.91
CA GLU A 45 8.40 -1.59 10.19
C GLU A 45 6.87 -1.74 10.18
N THR A 46 6.29 -1.84 11.37
CA THR A 46 4.84 -1.82 11.57
C THR A 46 4.49 -0.97 12.78
N ASN A 47 3.31 -0.36 12.76
CA ASN A 47 2.79 0.41 13.88
C ASN A 47 1.27 0.22 13.99
N TYR A 48 0.78 -0.05 15.21
CA TYR A 48 -0.64 -0.28 15.49
C TYR A 48 -1.08 0.62 16.64
N SER A 49 -2.17 1.36 16.46
CA SER A 49 -2.71 2.28 17.49
C SER A 49 -3.43 1.58 18.66
N GLY A 50 -3.60 0.27 18.58
CA GLY A 50 -4.20 -0.59 19.61
C GLY A 50 -4.07 -2.06 19.25
N LEU A 51 -4.17 -2.93 20.26
CA LEU A 51 -3.92 -4.39 20.12
C LEU A 51 -5.21 -5.23 19.97
N ASP A 52 -6.38 -4.61 20.09
CA ASP A 52 -7.69 -5.23 19.86
C ASP A 52 -8.08 -5.34 18.37
N TYR A 53 -7.23 -4.85 17.47
CA TYR A 53 -7.33 -5.10 16.03
C TYR A 53 -5.95 -5.19 15.37
N LEU A 54 -5.59 -6.37 14.86
CA LEU A 54 -4.25 -6.70 14.35
C LEU A 54 -4.32 -7.25 12.91
N PRO A 55 -4.43 -6.39 11.90
CA PRO A 55 -4.49 -6.76 10.48
C PRO A 55 -3.09 -6.89 9.85
N GLY A 56 -3.05 -7.24 8.57
CA GLY A 56 -1.80 -7.23 7.79
C GLY A 56 -0.75 -8.20 8.36
N LEU A 57 0.49 -7.72 8.44
CA LEU A 57 1.63 -8.51 8.92
C LEU A 57 1.48 -9.00 10.37
N ALA A 58 0.66 -8.34 11.20
CA ALA A 58 0.38 -8.80 12.56
C ALA A 58 -0.31 -10.17 12.64
N LYS A 59 -0.92 -10.64 11.54
CA LYS A 59 -1.54 -11.99 11.49
C LYS A 59 -0.53 -13.11 11.28
N LEU A 60 0.73 -12.80 11.02
CA LEU A 60 1.75 -13.82 10.81
C LEU A 60 2.02 -14.58 12.11
N PRO A 61 2.22 -15.92 12.06
CA PRO A 61 2.57 -16.70 13.23
C PRO A 61 3.84 -16.18 13.91
N GLY A 62 3.81 -16.05 15.23
CA GLY A 62 4.95 -15.56 16.02
C GLY A 62 5.12 -14.04 16.05
N ALA A 63 4.20 -13.26 15.45
CA ALA A 63 4.18 -11.82 15.61
C ALA A 63 4.03 -11.42 17.09
N SER A 64 4.82 -10.43 17.52
CA SER A 64 4.77 -9.86 18.87
C SER A 64 4.62 -8.34 18.80
N PHE A 65 4.06 -7.76 19.86
CA PHE A 65 3.66 -6.35 19.88
C PHE A 65 4.18 -5.66 21.15
N PRO A 66 5.50 -5.56 21.32
CA PRO A 66 6.07 -4.80 22.45
C PRO A 66 5.70 -3.32 22.31
N GLU A 67 5.46 -2.66 23.45
CA GLU A 67 5.28 -1.22 23.50
C GLU A 67 6.57 -0.49 23.06
N HIS A 68 6.41 0.66 22.42
CA HIS A 68 7.53 1.51 22.01
C HIS A 68 7.13 3.00 22.06
N THR A 69 8.13 3.86 22.21
CA THR A 69 7.94 5.32 22.23
C THR A 69 8.16 5.97 20.86
N LEU A 70 8.62 5.22 19.87
CA LEU A 70 8.88 5.69 18.51
C LEU A 70 7.57 5.93 17.75
N SER A 71 6.84 6.99 18.10
CA SER A 71 5.57 7.38 17.49
C SER A 71 5.33 8.89 17.64
N ALA A 72 4.42 9.45 16.86
CA ALA A 72 3.97 10.86 16.96
C ALA A 72 5.05 11.95 16.71
N TYR A 73 6.13 11.64 16.01
CA TYR A 73 7.06 12.61 15.44
C TYR A 73 7.46 12.26 14.00
N TRP A 74 7.88 13.26 13.22
CA TRP A 74 8.36 13.05 11.85
C TRP A 74 9.70 12.32 11.86
N GLY A 75 9.77 11.18 11.19
CA GLY A 75 10.93 10.26 11.23
C GLY A 75 10.68 9.00 12.07
N ALA A 76 9.61 8.96 12.87
CA ALA A 76 9.31 7.79 13.70
C ALA A 76 9.12 6.49 12.92
N ALA A 77 8.64 6.56 11.66
CA ALA A 77 8.54 5.38 10.80
C ALA A 77 9.91 4.80 10.46
N ARG A 78 10.83 5.65 10.02
CA ARG A 78 12.23 5.30 9.76
C ARG A 78 12.92 4.72 10.99
N ASP A 79 12.79 5.36 12.15
CA ASP A 79 13.44 4.89 13.38
C ASP A 79 12.94 3.51 13.84
N ARG A 80 11.75 3.07 13.40
CA ARG A 80 11.25 1.70 13.65
C ARG A 80 11.79 0.67 12.67
N ILE A 81 12.40 1.07 11.55
CA ILE A 81 13.06 0.15 10.61
C ILE A 81 14.45 -0.19 11.16
N PRO A 82 14.76 -1.45 11.51
CA PRO A 82 16.03 -1.79 12.16
C PRO A 82 17.29 -1.38 11.36
N SER A 83 17.27 -1.53 10.04
CA SER A 83 18.39 -1.15 9.17
C SER A 83 18.62 0.37 9.11
N SER A 84 17.66 1.20 9.51
CA SER A 84 17.84 2.67 9.51
C SER A 84 18.98 3.14 10.43
N ALA A 85 19.37 2.30 11.40
CA ALA A 85 20.51 2.56 12.29
C ALA A 85 21.86 2.67 11.55
N TYR A 86 21.97 2.13 10.33
CA TYR A 86 23.21 2.13 9.55
C TYR A 86 23.01 2.30 8.02
N ASP A 87 21.77 2.32 7.52
CA ASP A 87 21.42 2.55 6.12
C ASP A 87 20.39 3.68 6.02
N LEU A 88 20.71 4.74 5.27
CA LEU A 88 19.80 5.88 5.07
C LEU A 88 18.74 5.62 3.98
N PHE A 89 18.81 4.49 3.29
CA PHE A 89 17.94 4.15 2.16
C PHE A 89 17.96 5.23 1.07
N PRO A 90 19.14 5.60 0.53
CA PRO A 90 19.26 6.67 -0.44
C PRO A 90 18.37 6.38 -1.67
N PRO A 91 17.80 7.41 -2.30
CA PRO A 91 17.03 7.23 -3.53
C PRO A 91 17.89 6.53 -4.58
N SER A 92 17.32 5.52 -5.24
CA SER A 92 17.84 5.12 -6.54
C SER A 92 17.50 6.23 -7.54
N ASN A 93 18.39 6.45 -8.52
CA ASN A 93 18.11 7.32 -9.67
C ASN A 93 17.77 6.47 -10.90
N PRO A 94 16.69 5.67 -10.89
CA PRO A 94 16.31 4.94 -12.09
C PRO A 94 15.90 5.94 -13.17
N THR A 95 16.38 5.76 -14.39
CA THR A 95 15.92 6.54 -15.54
C THR A 95 14.41 6.33 -15.66
N PRO A 96 13.59 7.40 -15.62
CA PRO A 96 12.15 7.27 -15.83
C PRO A 96 11.88 6.60 -17.19
N PRO A 97 10.78 5.84 -17.33
CA PRO A 97 10.41 5.29 -18.63
C PRO A 97 10.27 6.43 -19.64
N VAL A 98 11.03 6.37 -20.74
CA VAL A 98 10.96 7.38 -21.82
C VAL A 98 9.61 7.30 -22.56
N THR A 99 9.01 6.11 -22.59
CA THR A 99 7.70 5.82 -23.18
C THR A 99 6.94 4.86 -22.30
N PHE A 100 5.66 5.14 -22.06
CA PHE A 100 4.77 4.23 -21.35
C PHE A 100 4.15 3.23 -22.32
N PRO A 101 4.18 1.92 -22.02
CA PRO A 101 3.48 0.94 -22.84
C PRO A 101 1.95 1.18 -22.79
N PRO A 102 1.22 0.96 -23.89
CA PRO A 102 -0.25 1.03 -23.88
C PRO A 102 -0.91 0.07 -22.89
N GLY A 103 -0.28 -1.08 -22.61
CA GLY A 103 -0.73 -2.09 -21.65
C GLY A 103 -1.95 -2.92 -22.08
N VAL A 104 -2.92 -2.31 -22.77
CA VAL A 104 -4.07 -3.00 -23.36
C VAL A 104 -3.60 -3.99 -24.42
N GLY A 105 -4.05 -5.24 -24.32
CA GLY A 105 -3.62 -6.35 -25.17
C GLY A 105 -2.18 -6.83 -24.96
N GLN A 106 -1.45 -6.27 -23.99
CA GLN A 106 -0.05 -6.62 -23.72
C GLN A 106 0.09 -7.36 -22.39
N TYR A 107 1.18 -8.12 -22.26
CA TYR A 107 1.65 -8.63 -20.98
C TYR A 107 2.92 -7.89 -20.58
N LEU A 108 2.85 -7.07 -19.55
CA LEU A 108 3.94 -6.25 -19.06
C LEU A 108 4.55 -6.87 -17.82
N ILE A 109 5.89 -6.99 -17.78
CA ILE A 109 6.64 -7.49 -16.63
C ILE A 109 7.78 -6.54 -16.26
N GLY A 110 8.01 -6.33 -14.98
CA GLY A 110 9.18 -5.60 -14.49
C GLY A 110 9.45 -5.82 -13.00
N THR A 111 10.44 -5.08 -12.50
CA THR A 111 10.90 -5.16 -11.12
C THR A 111 11.26 -3.78 -10.59
N ASN A 112 11.47 -3.66 -9.28
CA ASN A 112 11.81 -2.40 -8.62
C ASN A 112 13.31 -2.09 -8.64
N ALA A 113 13.61 -0.79 -8.55
CA ALA A 113 14.94 -0.31 -8.21
C ALA A 113 15.21 -0.43 -6.69
N GLU A 114 16.48 -0.25 -6.30
CA GLU A 114 16.90 -0.25 -4.90
C GLU A 114 16.13 0.81 -4.10
N ASN A 115 15.78 0.48 -2.86
CA ASN A 115 15.12 1.34 -1.89
C ASN A 115 13.72 1.80 -2.26
N LEU A 116 13.06 1.16 -3.23
CA LEU A 116 11.63 1.36 -3.44
C LEU A 116 10.90 1.13 -2.12
N ALA A 117 10.06 2.10 -1.72
CA ALA A 117 9.26 1.99 -0.52
C ALA A 117 7.83 1.56 -0.86
N HIS A 118 7.24 0.72 -0.03
CA HIS A 118 5.81 0.41 -0.08
C HIS A 118 5.20 0.69 1.29
N ILE A 119 4.07 1.38 1.31
CA ILE A 119 3.28 1.59 2.53
C ILE A 119 1.88 1.00 2.32
N ARG A 120 1.38 0.34 3.36
CA ARG A 120 -0.05 0.11 3.55
C ARG A 120 -0.47 0.72 4.86
N SER A 121 -1.34 1.74 4.81
CA SER A 121 -1.86 2.44 5.98
C SER A 121 -3.37 2.26 6.05
N GLY A 122 -3.84 1.63 7.11
CA GLY A 122 -5.24 1.24 7.27
C GLY A 122 -5.97 1.95 8.39
N GLN A 123 -7.30 1.93 8.27
CA GLN A 123 -8.26 2.52 9.18
C GLN A 123 -9.36 1.49 9.43
N PHE A 124 -9.69 1.27 10.69
CA PHE A 124 -10.72 0.31 11.12
C PHE A 124 -11.64 0.96 12.15
N TRP A 125 -12.94 0.92 11.88
CA TRP A 125 -13.97 1.53 12.72
C TRP A 125 -15.25 0.69 12.82
N GLU A 126 -15.19 -0.59 12.47
CA GLU A 126 -16.35 -1.50 12.61
C GLU A 126 -16.79 -1.62 14.08
N ASN A 127 -15.84 -1.59 15.02
CA ASN A 127 -16.10 -1.69 16.45
C ASN A 127 -16.47 -0.35 17.12
N CYS A 128 -16.55 0.75 16.34
CA CYS A 128 -16.88 2.07 16.87
C CYS A 128 -18.38 2.21 17.14
N GLY A 129 -18.72 2.92 18.22
CA GLY A 129 -20.08 3.44 18.40
C GLY A 129 -20.42 4.45 17.29
N GLN A 130 -21.71 4.69 17.05
CA GLN A 130 -22.16 5.53 15.93
C GLN A 130 -21.51 6.92 15.91
N GLN A 131 -21.32 7.55 17.08
CA GLN A 131 -20.70 8.87 17.18
C GLN A 131 -19.22 8.87 16.74
N GLU A 132 -18.47 7.83 17.10
CA GLU A 132 -17.06 7.67 16.73
C GLU A 132 -16.93 7.31 15.24
N ALA A 133 -17.79 6.41 14.75
CA ALA A 133 -17.88 6.09 13.33
C ALA A 133 -18.20 7.33 12.49
N ASP A 134 -19.21 8.12 12.87
CA ASP A 134 -19.56 9.37 12.20
C ASP A 134 -18.41 10.39 12.22
N SER A 135 -17.66 10.46 13.32
CA SER A 135 -16.48 11.33 13.42
C SER A 135 -15.41 10.94 12.41
N TYR A 136 -15.23 9.64 12.16
CA TYR A 136 -14.35 9.17 11.10
C TYR A 136 -14.95 9.41 9.71
N ASP A 137 -16.12 8.84 9.42
CA ASP A 137 -16.75 8.81 8.09
C ASP A 137 -17.03 10.22 7.55
N LYS A 138 -17.47 11.16 8.40
CA LYS A 138 -17.89 12.50 7.95
C LYS A 138 -16.79 13.55 8.02
N LYS A 139 -15.67 13.28 8.70
CA LYS A 139 -14.63 14.30 8.93
C LYS A 139 -13.24 13.83 8.49
N LEU A 140 -12.81 12.66 8.95
CA LEU A 140 -11.45 12.19 8.72
C LEU A 140 -11.29 11.50 7.37
N GLU A 141 -12.23 10.63 6.99
CA GLU A 141 -12.18 9.85 5.75
C GLU A 141 -12.14 10.71 4.48
N PRO A 142 -12.94 11.78 4.34
CA PRO A 142 -12.85 12.65 3.16
C PRO A 142 -11.49 13.37 3.06
N THR A 143 -10.91 13.75 4.21
CA THR A 143 -9.58 14.37 4.26
C THR A 143 -8.49 13.39 3.84
N LEU A 144 -8.60 12.14 4.29
CA LEU A 144 -7.72 11.05 3.88
C LEU A 144 -7.82 10.80 2.37
N HIS A 145 -9.03 10.63 1.86
CA HIS A 145 -9.29 10.37 0.45
C HIS A 145 -8.72 11.46 -0.45
N SER A 146 -8.98 12.74 -0.12
CA SER A 146 -8.41 13.88 -0.85
C SER A 146 -6.87 13.90 -0.81
N GLY A 147 -6.28 13.48 0.31
CA GLY A 147 -4.83 13.39 0.43
C GLY A 147 -4.20 12.31 -0.44
N LEU A 148 -4.85 11.14 -0.54
CA LEU A 148 -4.43 10.05 -1.43
C LEU A 148 -4.64 10.42 -2.90
N GLN A 149 -5.76 11.06 -3.24
CA GLN A 149 -6.01 11.54 -4.60
C GLN A 149 -4.94 12.54 -5.05
N TYR A 150 -4.54 13.47 -4.18
CA TYR A 150 -3.46 14.41 -4.48
C TYR A 150 -2.13 13.71 -4.80
N LEU A 151 -1.75 12.69 -4.00
CA LEU A 151 -0.53 11.91 -4.25
C LEU A 151 -0.55 11.28 -5.63
N TRP A 152 -1.69 10.75 -6.03
CA TRP A 152 -1.89 10.12 -7.33
C TRP A 152 -1.81 11.14 -8.48
N ASP A 153 -2.54 12.24 -8.38
CA ASP A 153 -2.60 13.25 -9.44
C ASP A 153 -1.27 14.00 -9.62
N ASN A 154 -0.41 13.99 -8.60
CA ASN A 154 0.89 14.68 -8.58
C ASN A 154 2.04 13.68 -8.38
N SER A 155 1.89 12.45 -8.88
CA SER A 155 2.89 11.38 -8.80
C SER A 155 4.33 11.80 -9.15
N PRO A 156 4.58 12.58 -10.24
CA PRO A 156 5.95 13.01 -10.57
C PRO A 156 6.63 13.85 -9.48
N ASP A 157 5.86 14.70 -8.78
CA ASP A 157 6.39 15.61 -7.76
C ASP A 157 6.45 14.97 -6.38
N THR A 158 5.58 14.00 -6.12
CA THR A 158 5.47 13.33 -4.80
C THR A 158 6.32 12.08 -4.69
N GLY A 159 6.80 11.55 -5.82
CA GLY A 159 7.49 10.27 -5.90
C GLY A 159 6.58 9.05 -5.71
N ALA A 160 5.25 9.23 -5.70
CA ALA A 160 4.30 8.13 -5.70
C ALA A 160 4.27 7.45 -7.07
N LEU A 161 4.54 6.14 -7.12
CA LEU A 161 4.57 5.36 -8.37
C LEU A 161 3.26 4.62 -8.65
N GLY A 162 2.52 4.32 -7.58
CA GLY A 162 1.34 3.47 -7.58
C GLY A 162 0.58 3.72 -6.27
N LEU A 163 -0.67 4.19 -6.28
CA LEU A 163 -1.43 4.40 -5.03
C LEU A 163 -2.89 4.01 -5.19
N ARG A 164 -3.41 3.29 -4.20
CA ARG A 164 -4.80 2.84 -4.15
C ARG A 164 -5.42 3.16 -2.81
N TYR A 165 -6.66 3.64 -2.83
CA TYR A 165 -7.53 3.64 -1.67
C TYR A 165 -8.49 2.46 -1.78
N LEU A 166 -8.40 1.53 -0.84
CA LEU A 166 -9.10 0.24 -0.88
C LEU A 166 -10.06 0.12 0.30
N ARG A 167 -11.21 -0.51 0.05
CA ARG A 167 -12.19 -0.88 1.06
C ARG A 167 -12.22 -2.40 1.16
N ASN A 168 -12.11 -2.96 2.36
CA ASN A 168 -12.26 -4.40 2.52
C ASN A 168 -13.72 -4.79 2.24
N GLN A 169 -13.92 -5.91 1.55
CA GLN A 169 -15.25 -6.47 1.28
C GLN A 169 -15.31 -7.90 1.81
N ASP A 170 -16.49 -8.34 2.22
CA ASP A 170 -16.76 -9.73 2.56
C ASP A 170 -17.53 -10.36 1.39
N PRO A 171 -16.92 -11.30 0.63
CA PRO A 171 -17.57 -11.92 -0.52
C PRO A 171 -18.76 -12.81 -0.13
N SER A 172 -18.94 -13.12 1.16
CA SER A 172 -20.08 -13.92 1.66
C SER A 172 -21.30 -13.08 2.05
N VAL A 173 -21.16 -11.75 2.08
CA VAL A 173 -22.21 -10.82 2.48
C VAL A 173 -22.66 -10.03 1.25
N GLU A 174 -23.96 -9.81 1.10
CA GLU A 174 -24.49 -8.95 0.02
C GLU A 174 -23.81 -7.58 0.03
N GLU A 175 -23.55 -7.02 -1.16
CA GLU A 175 -22.80 -5.76 -1.40
C GLU A 175 -23.24 -4.55 -0.54
N THR A 176 -24.43 -4.61 0.06
CA THR A 176 -25.05 -3.56 0.85
C THR A 176 -24.35 -3.27 2.18
N ARG A 177 -23.55 -4.20 2.73
CA ARG A 177 -22.76 -3.96 3.97
C ARG A 177 -21.26 -3.95 3.70
N SER A 178 -20.77 -2.83 3.17
CA SER A 178 -19.32 -2.58 3.09
C SER A 178 -18.70 -2.59 4.49
N ARG A 179 -17.70 -3.45 4.70
CA ARG A 179 -16.96 -3.56 5.96
C ARG A 179 -16.30 -2.22 6.30
N LYS A 180 -16.39 -1.78 7.56
CA LYS A 180 -15.77 -0.55 8.10
C LYS A 180 -14.27 -0.71 8.33
N GLU A 181 -13.59 -1.04 7.25
CA GLU A 181 -12.14 -1.12 7.14
C GLU A 181 -11.68 -0.66 5.76
N SER A 182 -10.71 0.24 5.73
CA SER A 182 -10.08 0.73 4.51
C SER A 182 -8.57 0.79 4.66
N CYS A 183 -7.85 0.88 3.54
CA CYS A 183 -6.44 1.23 3.55
C CYS A 183 -6.01 2.01 2.30
N GLY A 184 -5.10 2.96 2.49
CA GLY A 184 -4.22 3.44 1.43
C GLY A 184 -3.06 2.46 1.26
N ALA A 185 -2.79 2.02 0.04
CA ALA A 185 -1.67 1.14 -0.28
C ALA A 185 -0.94 1.66 -1.52
N GLY A 186 0.38 1.80 -1.45
CA GLY A 186 1.11 2.33 -2.58
C GLY A 186 2.63 2.22 -2.50
N PHE A 187 3.22 2.35 -3.68
CA PHE A 187 4.66 2.37 -3.91
C PHE A 187 5.14 3.81 -4.06
N PHE A 188 6.28 4.10 -3.44
CA PHE A 188 7.01 5.36 -3.53
C PHE A 188 8.43 5.08 -4.03
N ALA A 189 8.98 6.01 -4.80
CA ALA A 189 10.33 5.91 -5.35
C ALA A 189 11.40 5.60 -4.29
N ASN A 190 11.19 6.09 -3.06
CA ASN A 190 12.03 5.82 -1.91
C ASN A 190 11.31 6.22 -0.60
N LEU A 191 11.92 5.91 0.55
CA LEU A 191 11.38 6.26 1.86
C LEU A 191 11.32 7.77 2.11
N GLU A 192 12.29 8.54 1.63
CA GLU A 192 12.33 10.00 1.81
C GLU A 192 11.16 10.69 1.09
N ALA A 193 10.75 10.22 -0.08
CA ALA A 193 9.59 10.73 -0.82
C ALA A 193 8.30 10.57 0.00
N LEU A 194 8.10 9.38 0.59
CA LEU A 194 6.99 9.10 1.51
C LEU A 194 7.04 10.00 2.75
N GLU A 195 8.20 10.13 3.39
CA GLU A 195 8.38 10.98 4.57
C GLU A 195 8.16 12.46 4.28
N THR A 196 8.59 12.93 3.10
CA THR A 196 8.46 14.31 2.67
C THR A 196 7.00 14.68 2.49
N TRP A 197 6.22 13.84 1.82
CA TRP A 197 4.77 14.05 1.75
C TRP A 197 4.14 14.05 3.14
N ALA A 198 4.48 13.08 3.99
CA ALA A 198 3.89 12.96 5.31
C ALA A 198 4.18 14.19 6.19
N LYS A 199 5.41 14.71 6.20
CA LYS A 199 5.81 15.82 7.08
C LYS A 199 5.43 17.21 6.59
N SER A 200 5.27 17.40 5.28
CA SER A 200 5.17 18.74 4.69
C SER A 200 3.86 19.02 3.97
N HIS A 201 3.18 17.99 3.46
CA HIS A 201 2.03 18.22 2.61
C HIS A 201 0.77 18.52 3.44
N LYS A 202 0.05 19.59 3.03
CA LYS A 202 -1.16 20.08 3.74
C LYS A 202 -2.21 18.98 3.95
N SER A 203 -2.34 18.03 3.02
CA SER A 203 -3.31 16.94 3.15
C SER A 203 -2.93 15.98 4.27
N HIS A 204 -1.68 15.53 4.34
CA HIS A 204 -1.25 14.65 5.43
C HIS A 204 -1.24 15.36 6.78
N LEU A 205 -0.85 16.64 6.83
CA LEU A 205 -0.96 17.45 8.05
C LEU A 205 -2.41 17.59 8.55
N ALA A 206 -3.38 17.69 7.63
CA ALA A 206 -4.80 17.71 7.98
C ALA A 206 -5.28 16.35 8.53
N ILE A 207 -4.85 15.25 7.91
CA ILE A 207 -5.12 13.88 8.41
C ILE A 207 -4.53 13.70 9.82
N TYR A 208 -3.26 14.08 10.02
CA TYR A 208 -2.57 13.97 11.30
C TYR A 208 -3.28 14.76 12.41
N ARG A 209 -3.61 16.03 12.13
CA ARG A 209 -4.37 16.89 13.08
C ARG A 209 -5.76 16.32 13.35
N GLY A 210 -6.44 15.80 12.33
CA GLY A 210 -7.75 15.17 12.45
C GLY A 210 -7.71 13.92 13.34
N ALA A 211 -6.70 13.06 13.17
CA ALA A 211 -6.48 11.89 14.00
C ALA A 211 -6.20 12.26 15.46
N LEU A 212 -5.34 13.26 15.72
CA LEU A 212 -5.08 13.75 17.08
C LEU A 212 -6.35 14.33 17.73
N ALA A 213 -7.15 15.09 16.99
CA ALA A 213 -8.41 15.63 17.48
C ALA A 213 -9.41 14.51 17.81
N HIS A 214 -9.46 13.47 16.97
CA HIS A 214 -10.27 12.27 17.22
C HIS A 214 -9.83 11.57 18.50
N TYR A 215 -8.52 11.31 18.66
CA TYR A 215 -7.97 10.69 19.87
C TYR A 215 -8.27 11.48 21.14
N LYS A 216 -8.18 12.81 21.08
CA LYS A 216 -8.55 13.68 22.21
C LYS A 216 -10.05 13.62 22.53
N THR A 217 -10.90 13.48 21.52
CA THR A 217 -12.36 13.49 21.70
C THR A 217 -12.87 12.20 22.36
N PHE A 218 -12.34 11.04 21.97
CA PHE A 218 -12.82 9.73 22.45
C PHE A 218 -11.96 9.12 23.56
N GLY A 219 -10.76 9.67 23.81
CA GLY A 219 -9.88 9.26 24.90
C GLY A 219 -9.55 7.77 24.86
N ASP A 220 -9.53 7.15 26.03
CA ASP A 220 -9.18 5.74 26.22
C ASP A 220 -10.31 4.78 25.78
N ALA A 221 -11.54 5.27 25.66
CA ALA A 221 -12.69 4.48 25.21
C ALA A 221 -12.72 4.24 23.69
N ARG A 222 -11.84 4.93 22.94
CA ARG A 222 -11.80 4.88 21.47
C ARG A 222 -11.68 3.46 20.94
N LYS A 223 -12.46 3.13 19.93
CA LYS A 223 -12.40 1.86 19.18
C LYS A 223 -11.91 2.04 17.75
N PHE A 224 -11.73 3.28 17.30
CA PHE A 224 -11.08 3.58 16.03
C PHE A 224 -9.62 3.14 16.07
N ARG A 225 -9.20 2.40 15.04
CA ARG A 225 -7.82 1.90 14.91
C ARG A 225 -7.20 2.34 13.60
N THR A 226 -6.06 3.02 13.71
CA THR A 226 -5.12 3.20 12.61
C THR A 226 -3.96 2.23 12.77
N TRP A 227 -3.40 1.83 11.64
CA TRP A 227 -2.19 1.02 11.59
C TRP A 227 -1.46 1.29 10.29
N HIS A 228 -0.19 0.95 10.23
CA HIS A 228 0.52 0.90 8.96
C HIS A 228 1.66 -0.12 8.99
N GLU A 229 2.07 -0.52 7.80
CA GLU A 229 3.24 -1.34 7.53
C GLU A 229 4.03 -0.69 6.38
N VAL A 230 5.33 -0.52 6.58
CA VAL A 230 6.23 0.12 5.60
C VAL A 230 7.40 -0.80 5.30
N SER A 231 7.58 -1.12 4.03
CA SER A 231 8.66 -1.95 3.49
C SER A 231 9.61 -1.11 2.64
N VAL A 232 10.92 -1.33 2.79
CA VAL A 232 11.95 -0.81 1.88
C VAL A 232 12.65 -1.98 1.18
N MET A 233 12.48 -2.07 -0.14
CA MET A 233 12.87 -3.24 -0.93
C MET A 233 14.29 -3.12 -1.49
N ARG A 234 15.00 -4.25 -1.62
CA ARG A 234 16.23 -4.31 -2.44
C ARG A 234 15.86 -4.27 -3.91
N ALA A 235 16.81 -3.88 -4.77
CA ALA A 235 16.62 -4.00 -6.20
C ALA A 235 16.30 -5.46 -6.59
N GLY A 236 15.23 -5.68 -7.35
CA GLY A 236 14.83 -7.02 -7.77
C GLY A 236 13.83 -7.75 -6.87
N ASP A 237 13.54 -7.24 -5.67
CA ASP A 237 12.69 -7.92 -4.69
C ASP A 237 11.19 -7.93 -5.06
N ALA A 238 10.77 -6.98 -5.90
CA ALA A 238 9.41 -6.86 -6.38
C ALA A 238 9.26 -7.43 -7.80
N ARG A 239 8.10 -8.02 -8.06
CA ARG A 239 7.65 -8.48 -9.37
C ARG A 239 6.34 -7.81 -9.70
N PHE A 240 6.34 -7.04 -10.78
CA PHE A 240 5.18 -6.33 -11.30
C PHE A 240 4.76 -6.95 -12.62
N GLU A 241 3.51 -7.40 -12.70
CA GLU A 241 2.93 -8.05 -13.87
C GLU A 241 1.56 -7.46 -14.17
N TYR A 242 1.33 -7.10 -15.43
CA TYR A 242 0.07 -6.53 -15.88
C TYR A 242 -0.32 -7.13 -17.21
N LEU A 243 -1.52 -7.67 -17.31
CA LEU A 243 -2.06 -8.26 -18.51
C LEU A 243 -3.33 -7.53 -18.90
N ASN A 244 -3.35 -6.99 -20.13
CA ASN A 244 -4.49 -6.24 -20.66
C ASN A 244 -4.95 -5.08 -19.75
N CYS A 245 -4.01 -4.40 -19.10
CA CYS A 245 -4.28 -3.30 -18.18
C CYS A 245 -4.10 -1.95 -18.88
N VAL A 246 -4.92 -0.96 -18.54
CA VAL A 246 -4.70 0.43 -18.98
C VAL A 246 -3.42 1.01 -18.37
N PRO A 247 -2.77 2.01 -19.00
CA PRO A 247 -1.49 2.56 -18.55
C PRO A 247 -1.50 3.15 -17.13
N GLU A 248 -2.65 3.53 -16.61
CA GLU A 248 -2.82 4.12 -15.28
C GLU A 248 -2.80 3.06 -14.16
N THR A 249 -2.82 1.76 -14.49
CA THR A 249 -2.90 0.71 -13.49
C THR A 249 -1.58 0.56 -12.74
N GLY A 250 -1.64 0.67 -11.41
CA GLY A 250 -0.52 0.32 -10.53
C GLY A 250 0.71 1.16 -10.81
N VAL A 251 1.86 0.50 -11.01
CA VAL A 251 3.15 1.15 -11.25
C VAL A 251 3.53 1.27 -12.73
N ILE A 252 2.61 1.03 -13.68
CA ILE A 252 2.94 1.02 -15.13
C ILE A 252 3.60 2.33 -15.59
N ARG A 253 3.16 3.48 -15.08
CA ARG A 253 3.74 4.79 -15.38
C ARG A 253 4.98 5.13 -14.54
N GLY A 254 5.24 4.39 -13.47
CA GLY A 254 6.30 4.70 -12.51
C GLY A 254 7.54 3.82 -12.63
N VAL A 255 7.44 2.67 -13.31
CA VAL A 255 8.50 1.65 -13.36
C VAL A 255 8.73 1.19 -14.80
N THR A 256 9.98 0.89 -15.15
CA THR A 256 10.33 0.32 -16.45
C THR A 256 9.79 -1.11 -16.56
N LEU A 257 8.80 -1.31 -17.43
CA LEU A 257 8.21 -2.61 -17.75
C LEU A 257 8.54 -3.02 -19.18
N LYS A 258 8.70 -4.32 -19.41
CA LYS A 258 8.90 -4.92 -20.73
C LYS A 258 7.63 -5.66 -21.16
N ALA A 259 7.26 -5.52 -22.43
CA ALA A 259 6.21 -6.33 -23.02
C ALA A 259 6.75 -7.73 -23.36
N GLU A 260 6.09 -8.75 -22.86
CA GLU A 260 6.30 -10.15 -23.20
C GLU A 260 5.23 -10.62 -24.19
N ASN A 261 5.59 -11.59 -25.03
CA ASN A 261 4.63 -12.22 -25.91
C ASN A 261 3.66 -13.08 -25.09
N LEU A 262 2.37 -12.97 -25.39
CA LEU A 262 1.37 -13.91 -24.88
C LEU A 262 1.67 -15.29 -25.47
N GLN A 263 1.93 -16.28 -24.61
CA GLN A 263 1.97 -17.69 -25.01
C GLN A 263 0.57 -18.26 -25.09
#